data_AF-A0A7X8A546-F1
#
_entry.id   AF-A0A7X8A546-F1
#
_cell.length_a   1.000
_cell.length_b   1.000
_cell.length_c   1.000
_cell.angle_alpha   90.00
_cell.angle_beta   90.00
_cell.angle_gamma   90.00
#
_symmetry.space_group_name_H-M   'P 1'
#
loop_
_entity.id
_entity.type
_entity.pdbx_description
1 polymer ?
#
loop_
_entity_poly.entity_id
_entity_poly.type
_entity_poly.pdbx_seq_one_letter_code
_entity_poly.pdbx_strand_id
1 'polypeptide(L)'
;MKLSPEIIRNLSEEQIQLLLELGELAKRESDLTEAIEINRRQADKVGLGRDREKVKYLIDDPELEYLLSVNKIREKEQVRDKIKSVLQSLISAGLGNLDIVERQAGNYGLKNWNK
;
A
#
# COMPACT_ATOMS: atom_id res chain seq x y z
N MET A 1 -16.13 -14.17 -8.08
CA MET A 1 -17.41 -13.43 -8.03
C MET A 1 -17.17 -11.93 -8.22
N LYS A 2 -17.86 -11.27 -9.16
CA LYS A 2 -17.74 -9.80 -9.33
C LYS A 2 -18.53 -9.06 -8.26
N LEU A 3 -18.01 -7.93 -7.80
CA LEU A 3 -18.77 -7.01 -6.94
C LEU A 3 -19.90 -6.38 -7.77
N SER A 4 -21.15 -6.62 -7.40
CA SER A 4 -22.34 -6.05 -8.04
C SER A 4 -23.20 -5.28 -7.02
N PRO A 5 -24.05 -4.33 -7.45
CA PRO A 5 -24.96 -3.62 -6.54
C PRO A 5 -25.87 -4.55 -5.73
N GLU A 6 -26.27 -5.69 -6.30
CA GLU A 6 -27.09 -6.71 -5.65
C GLU A 6 -26.33 -7.40 -4.52
N ILE A 7 -25.06 -7.74 -4.75
CA ILE A 7 -24.19 -8.32 -3.71
C ILE A 7 -23.97 -7.31 -2.59
N ILE A 8 -23.68 -6.05 -2.93
CA ILE A 8 -23.45 -4.98 -1.95
C ILE A 8 -24.65 -4.80 -1.00
N ARG A 9 -25.88 -4.88 -1.52
CA ARG A 9 -27.10 -4.79 -0.70
C ARG A 9 -27.27 -5.94 0.31
N ASN A 10 -26.63 -7.08 0.03
CA ASN A 10 -26.69 -8.27 0.87
C ASN A 10 -25.47 -8.41 1.80
N LEU A 11 -24.53 -7.48 1.75
CA LEU A 11 -23.37 -7.48 2.65
C LEU A 11 -23.78 -7.02 4.05
N SER A 12 -23.15 -7.61 5.06
CA SER A 12 -23.25 -7.08 6.41
C SER A 12 -22.54 -5.72 6.51
N GLU A 13 -22.92 -4.93 7.50
CA GLU A 13 -22.26 -3.65 7.80
C GLU A 13 -20.75 -3.83 8.02
N GLU A 14 -20.35 -4.91 8.69
CA GLU A 14 -18.94 -5.28 8.89
C GLU A 14 -18.21 -5.54 7.56
N GLN A 15 -18.83 -6.32 6.66
CA GLN A 15 -18.26 -6.60 5.34
C GLN A 15 -18.10 -5.34 4.50
N ILE A 16 -19.07 -4.43 4.56
CA ILE A 16 -19.01 -3.13 3.88
C ILE A 16 -17.87 -2.30 4.46
N GLN A 17 -17.76 -2.23 5.80
CA GLN A 17 -16.73 -1.46 6.48
C GLN A 17 -15.32 -1.96 6.12
N LEU A 18 -15.11 -3.28 6.07
CA LEU A 18 -13.85 -3.89 5.65
C LEU A 18 -13.51 -3.57 4.18
N LEU A 19 -14.50 -3.54 3.29
CA LEU A 19 -14.28 -3.15 1.89
C LEU A 19 -13.93 -1.66 1.74
N LEU A 20 -14.56 -0.80 2.54
CA LEU A 20 -14.25 0.63 2.58
C LEU A 20 -12.82 0.84 3.11
N GLU A 21 -12.46 0.20 4.22
CA GLU A 21 -11.12 0.26 4.79
C GLU A 21 -10.05 -0.22 3.80
N LEU A 22 -10.31 -1.33 3.09
CA LEU A 22 -9.42 -1.81 2.04
C LEU A 22 -9.21 -0.75 0.94
N GLY A 23 -10.27 -0.05 0.53
CA GLY A 23 -10.20 1.02 -0.46
C GLY A 23 -9.39 2.22 0.01
N GLU A 24 -9.58 2.65 1.25
CA GLU A 24 -8.82 3.75 1.86
C GLU A 24 -7.33 3.41 1.98
N LEU A 25 -7.00 2.21 2.45
CA LEU A 25 -5.63 1.75 2.56
C LEU A 25 -4.96 1.61 1.19
N ALA A 26 -5.67 1.10 0.18
CA ALA A 26 -5.15 1.01 -1.18
C ALA A 26 -4.84 2.39 -1.77
N LYS A 27 -5.72 3.38 -1.54
CA LYS A 27 -5.45 4.77 -1.91
C LYS A 27 -4.20 5.29 -1.20
N ARG A 28 -4.09 5.06 0.11
CA ARG A 28 -2.92 5.49 0.89
C ARG A 28 -1.61 4.86 0.39
N GLU A 29 -1.61 3.57 0.03
CA GLU A 29 -0.44 2.90 -0.56
C GLU A 29 -0.03 3.54 -1.90
N SER A 30 -1.01 3.92 -2.73
CA SER A 30 -0.78 4.62 -3.99
C SER A 30 -0.15 5.99 -3.75
N ASP A 31 -0.71 6.81 -2.84
CA ASP A 31 -0.20 8.14 -2.51
C ASP A 31 1.24 8.07 -1.99
N LEU A 32 1.54 7.08 -1.13
CA LEU A 32 2.90 6.85 -0.62
C LEU A 32 3.87 6.43 -1.72
N THR A 33 3.41 5.60 -2.67
CA THR A 33 4.22 5.17 -3.81
C THR A 33 4.58 6.36 -4.69
N GLU A 34 3.62 7.21 -5.02
CA GLU A 34 3.84 8.43 -5.79
C GLU A 34 4.80 9.38 -5.06
N ALA A 35 4.60 9.58 -3.76
CA ALA A 35 5.47 10.43 -2.95
C ALA A 35 6.92 9.92 -2.87
N ILE A 36 7.13 8.60 -2.89
CA ILE A 36 8.47 7.98 -2.96
C ILE A 36 9.09 8.20 -4.34
N GLU A 37 8.32 8.05 -5.42
CA GLU A 37 8.81 8.29 -6.77
C GLU A 37 9.17 9.75 -7.04
N ILE A 38 8.38 10.70 -6.54
CA ILE A 38 8.67 12.13 -6.63
C ILE A 38 10.01 12.44 -5.95
N ASN A 39 10.20 11.95 -4.72
CA ASN A 39 11.46 12.13 -3.99
C ASN A 39 12.65 11.52 -4.77
N ARG A 40 12.49 10.32 -5.35
CA ARG A 40 13.52 9.71 -6.19
C ARG A 40 13.88 10.56 -7.42
N ARG A 41 12.88 11.04 -8.15
CA ARG A 41 13.08 11.88 -9.34
C ARG A 41 13.74 13.22 -8.99
N GLN A 42 13.41 13.80 -7.83
CA GLN A 42 14.07 15.01 -7.34
C GLN A 42 15.55 14.75 -7.07
N ALA A 43 15.88 13.67 -6.37
CA ALA A 43 17.26 13.27 -6.12
C ALA A 43 18.07 13.03 -7.42
N ASP A 44 17.46 12.40 -8.42
CA ASP A 44 18.10 12.21 -9.73
C ASP A 44 18.34 13.53 -10.47
N LYS A 45 17.39 14.48 -10.39
CA LYS A 45 17.48 15.81 -11.05
C LYS A 45 18.56 16.70 -10.45
N VAL A 46 18.82 16.62 -9.16
CA VAL A 46 19.89 17.40 -8.49
C VAL A 46 21.27 16.75 -8.62
N GLY A 47 21.42 15.69 -9.42
CA GLY A 47 22.72 15.05 -9.70
C GLY A 47 23.24 14.15 -8.58
N LEU A 48 22.46 13.94 -7.50
CA LEU A 48 22.81 13.06 -6.38
C LEU A 48 22.95 11.59 -6.81
N GLY A 49 22.44 11.21 -7.98
CA GLY A 49 22.54 9.86 -8.53
C GLY A 49 23.96 9.41 -8.93
N ARG A 50 24.89 10.33 -9.22
CA ARG A 50 26.26 9.98 -9.67
C ARG A 50 27.33 10.04 -8.57
N ASP A 51 27.06 10.75 -7.48
CA ASP A 51 28.02 11.06 -6.44
C ASP A 51 27.43 10.81 -5.04
N ARG A 52 26.69 9.71 -4.86
CA ARG A 52 26.11 9.34 -3.54
C ARG A 52 27.16 9.30 -2.41
N GLU A 53 28.43 9.06 -2.74
CA GLU A 53 29.55 9.13 -1.78
C GLU A 53 30.11 10.56 -1.58
N LYS A 54 29.97 11.48 -2.54
CA LYS A 54 30.53 12.84 -2.47
C LYS A 54 29.52 13.91 -2.04
N VAL A 55 28.22 13.73 -2.28
CA VAL A 55 27.18 14.69 -1.90
C VAL A 55 26.65 14.43 -0.49
N LYS A 56 27.53 14.12 0.45
CA LYS A 56 27.23 14.12 1.88
C LYS A 56 27.34 15.53 2.50
N TYR A 57 27.78 16.53 1.71
CA TYR A 57 28.28 17.81 2.23
C TYR A 57 27.63 19.09 1.66
N LEU A 58 26.69 19.02 0.71
CA LEU A 58 26.29 20.20 -0.08
C LEU A 58 24.78 20.52 -0.10
N ILE A 59 23.95 19.82 0.65
CA ILE A 59 22.53 20.13 0.77
C ILE A 59 22.20 20.18 2.25
N ASP A 60 21.50 21.23 2.68
CA ASP A 60 20.96 21.39 4.02
C ASP A 60 20.25 20.09 4.45
N ASP A 61 20.88 19.42 5.42
CA ASP A 61 20.54 18.15 6.05
C ASP A 61 20.14 16.94 5.15
N PRO A 62 21.12 16.21 4.60
CA PRO A 62 20.90 14.94 3.89
C PRO A 62 20.33 13.84 4.78
N GLU A 63 20.48 13.96 6.11
CA GLU A 63 19.88 13.05 7.08
C GLU A 63 18.36 13.24 7.10
N LEU A 64 17.87 14.48 6.99
CA LEU A 64 16.44 14.78 6.88
C LEU A 64 15.82 14.18 5.61
N GLU A 65 16.45 14.32 4.44
CA GLU A 65 15.93 13.76 3.19
C GLU A 65 15.95 12.22 3.19
N TYR A 66 17.02 11.63 3.74
CA TYR A 66 17.12 10.19 3.97
C TYR A 66 16.04 9.71 4.94
N LEU A 67 15.87 10.36 6.09
CA LEU A 67 14.85 10.06 7.10
C LEU A 67 13.44 10.20 6.52
N LEU A 68 13.16 11.21 5.71
CA LEU A 68 11.85 11.39 5.06
C LEU A 68 11.56 10.28 4.05
N SER A 69 12.55 9.82 3.30
CA SER A 69 12.39 8.69 2.38
C SER A 69 12.17 7.37 3.13
N VAL A 70 12.94 7.13 4.21
CA VAL A 70 12.83 5.95 5.07
C VAL A 70 11.50 5.93 5.80
N ASN A 71 11.01 7.07 6.28
CA ASN A 71 9.71 7.18 6.95
C ASN A 71 8.56 6.83 6.00
N LYS A 72 8.55 7.36 4.77
CA LYS A 72 7.52 7.04 3.77
C LYS A 72 7.57 5.55 3.37
N ILE A 73 8.75 4.97 3.25
CA ILE A 73 8.93 3.53 2.96
C ILE A 73 8.37 2.69 4.12
N ARG A 74 8.74 3.02 5.36
CA ARG A 74 8.25 2.34 6.56
C ARG A 74 6.74 2.48 6.72
N GLU A 75 6.18 3.66 6.45
CA GLU A 75 4.74 3.87 6.46
C GLU A 75 4.06 3.02 5.39
N LYS A 76 4.63 2.92 4.18
CA LYS A 76 4.12 2.06 3.12
C LYS A 76 4.14 0.59 3.54
N GLU A 77 5.18 0.12 4.23
CA GLU A 77 5.22 -1.25 4.78
C GLU A 77 4.12 -1.48 5.82
N GLN A 78 3.92 -0.54 6.73
CA GLN A 78 2.83 -0.62 7.72
C GLN A 78 1.44 -0.64 7.05
N VAL A 79 1.23 0.16 6.00
CA VAL A 79 -0.01 0.14 5.22
C VAL A 79 -0.19 -1.21 4.53
N ARG A 80 0.87 -1.78 3.95
CA ARG A 80 0.81 -3.11 3.32
C ARG A 80 0.45 -4.21 4.31
N ASP A 81 0.96 -4.15 5.54
CA ASP A 81 0.60 -5.12 6.58
C ASP A 81 -0.84 -4.95 7.08
N LYS A 82 -1.33 -3.70 7.18
CA LYS A 82 -2.76 -3.45 7.42
C LYS A 82 -3.63 -4.00 6.31
N ILE A 83 -3.26 -3.79 5.05
CA ILE A 83 -3.99 -4.34 3.89
C ILE A 83 -4.06 -5.86 3.97
N LYS A 84 -2.96 -6.55 4.30
CA LYS A 84 -2.97 -8.00 4.53
C LYS A 84 -3.98 -8.39 5.62
N SER A 85 -3.97 -7.68 6.75
CA SER A 85 -4.91 -7.96 7.86
C SER A 85 -6.36 -7.78 7.42
N VAL A 86 -6.70 -6.70 6.72
CA VAL A 86 -8.06 -6.45 6.22
C VAL A 86 -8.47 -7.50 5.20
N LEU A 87 -7.56 -7.91 4.30
CA LEU A 87 -7.83 -8.99 3.34
C LEU A 87 -8.11 -10.32 4.04
N GLN A 88 -7.37 -10.65 5.10
CA GLN A 88 -7.65 -11.83 5.93
C GLN A 88 -9.02 -11.75 6.61
N SER A 89 -9.39 -10.58 7.14
CA SER A 89 -10.72 -10.35 7.72
C SER A 89 -11.83 -10.51 6.67
N LEU A 90 -11.65 -9.96 5.46
CA LEU A 90 -12.59 -10.13 4.35
C LEU A 90 -12.75 -11.60 3.95
N ILE A 91 -11.66 -12.35 3.88
CA ILE A 91 -11.70 -13.80 3.61
C ILE A 91 -12.48 -14.52 4.70
N SER A 92 -12.20 -14.21 5.97
CA SER A 92 -12.84 -14.82 7.13
C SER A 92 -14.33 -14.48 7.23
N ALA A 93 -14.71 -13.28 6.76
CA ALA A 93 -16.08 -12.83 6.64
C ALA A 93 -16.82 -13.44 5.43
N GLY A 94 -16.22 -14.38 4.70
CA GLY A 94 -16.85 -15.09 3.57
C GLY A 94 -16.74 -14.38 2.22
N LEU A 95 -15.96 -13.30 2.12
CA LEU A 95 -15.76 -12.54 0.89
C LEU A 95 -14.52 -12.97 0.09
N GLY A 96 -13.85 -14.06 0.48
CA GLY A 96 -12.65 -14.55 -0.19
C GLY A 96 -12.82 -14.89 -1.68
N ASN A 97 -14.03 -15.23 -2.11
CA ASN A 97 -14.36 -15.55 -3.51
C ASN A 97 -14.72 -14.32 -4.36
N LEU A 98 -14.69 -13.11 -3.79
CA LEU A 98 -14.79 -11.88 -4.57
C LEU A 98 -13.52 -11.71 -5.42
N ASP A 99 -13.68 -11.46 -6.73
CA ASP A 99 -12.57 -11.34 -7.68
C ASP A 99 -11.54 -10.29 -7.23
N ILE A 100 -12.03 -9.21 -6.60
CA ILE A 100 -11.16 -8.14 -6.11
C ILE A 100 -10.36 -8.58 -4.88
N VAL A 101 -10.98 -9.31 -3.96
CA VAL A 101 -10.33 -9.83 -2.75
C VAL A 101 -9.33 -10.90 -3.14
N GLU A 102 -9.73 -11.86 -3.98
CA GLU A 102 -8.86 -12.94 -4.48
C GLU A 102 -7.61 -12.40 -5.18
N ARG A 103 -7.81 -11.44 -6.10
CA ARG A 103 -6.69 -10.82 -6.85
C ARG A 103 -5.75 -10.08 -5.92
N GLN A 104 -6.28 -9.25 -5.02
CA GLN A 104 -5.44 -8.47 -4.12
C GLN A 104 -4.73 -9.37 -3.12
N ALA A 105 -5.41 -10.32 -2.50
CA ALA A 105 -4.79 -11.25 -1.58
C ALA A 105 -3.67 -12.06 -2.26
N GLY A 106 -3.77 -12.36 -3.57
CA GLY A 106 -2.66 -12.85 -4.38
C GLY A 106 -1.44 -11.92 -4.45
N ASN A 107 -1.65 -10.61 -4.64
CA ASN A 107 -0.60 -9.58 -4.66
C ASN A 107 0.09 -9.38 -3.30
N TYR A 108 -0.62 -9.67 -2.22
CA TYR A 108 -0.14 -9.52 -0.85
C TYR A 108 0.41 -10.82 -0.24
N GLY A 109 0.51 -11.90 -1.02
CA GLY A 109 1.13 -13.16 -0.62
C GLY A 109 0.24 -14.11 0.17
N LEU A 110 -1.08 -13.90 0.15
CA LEU A 110 -2.06 -14.69 0.92
C LEU A 110 -2.52 -15.98 0.19
N LYS A 111 -1.83 -16.45 -0.85
CA LYS A 111 -2.29 -17.39 -1.91
C LYS A 111 -2.93 -18.76 -1.52
N ASN A 112 -3.16 -19.12 -0.26
CA ASN A 112 -3.55 -20.49 0.14
C ASN A 112 -4.78 -20.61 1.07
N TRP A 113 -5.70 -19.64 1.17
CA TRP A 113 -6.86 -19.78 2.09
C TRP A 113 -7.97 -20.74 1.59
N ASN A 114 -7.95 -21.15 0.33
CA ASN A 114 -8.98 -22.00 -0.30
C ASN A 114 -8.57 -23.49 -0.41
N LYS A 115 -7.64 -23.97 0.42
CA LYS A 115 -7.28 -25.40 0.50
C LYS A 115 -7.94 -26.08 1.69
#